data_AF-A0A928A2W3-F1
#
_entry.id   AF-A0A928A2W3-F1
#
_cell.length_a   1.000
_cell.length_b   1.000
_cell.length_c   1.000
_cell.angle_alpha   90.00
_cell.angle_beta   90.00
_cell.angle_gamma   90.00
#
_symmetry.space_group_name_H-M   'P 1'
#
loop_
_entity.id
_entity.type
_entity.pdbx_description
1 polymer ?
#
loop_
_entity_poly.entity_id
_entity_poly.type
_entity_poly.pdbx_seq_one_letter_code
_entity_poly.pdbx_strand_id
1 'polypeptide(L)'
;MESFVNNIKEYFQSLPEVIRIKELEHYIDTNADIQKTFNELKDKQKQMMNAKEFNQLNQYHEYLNEYKAIKAELLDLPFVEEYLELLEVVNNMLVDLTKSIENKINKLINK
;
A
#
# COMPACT_ATOMS: atom_id res chain seq x y z
N MET A 1 -9.02 -4.15 -27.49
CA MET A 1 -8.98 -3.66 -26.09
C MET A 1 -7.82 -4.28 -25.31
N GLU A 2 -7.62 -5.59 -25.38
CA GLU A 2 -6.52 -6.28 -24.67
C GLU A 2 -5.12 -5.71 -24.99
N SER A 3 -4.81 -5.46 -26.26
CA SER A 3 -3.54 -4.80 -26.66
C SER A 3 -3.37 -3.39 -26.09
N PHE A 4 -4.45 -2.61 -25.91
CA PHE A 4 -4.36 -1.27 -25.33
C PHE A 4 -4.05 -1.32 -23.82
N VAL A 5 -4.71 -2.22 -23.09
CA VAL A 5 -4.46 -2.43 -21.66
C VAL A 5 -3.03 -2.93 -21.43
N ASN A 6 -2.54 -3.84 -22.27
CA ASN A 6 -1.16 -4.32 -22.20
C ASN A 6 -0.15 -3.19 -22.44
N ASN A 7 -0.37 -2.31 -23.40
CA ASN A 7 0.52 -1.17 -23.64
C ASN A 7 0.57 -0.20 -22.44
N ILE A 8 -0.56 0.06 -21.78
CA ILE A 8 -0.59 0.88 -20.55
C ILE A 8 0.20 0.19 -19.44
N LYS A 9 0.00 -1.12 -19.27
CA LYS A 9 0.72 -1.90 -18.27
C LYS A 9 2.24 -1.82 -18.50
N GLU A 10 2.69 -2.05 -19.73
CA GLU A 10 4.11 -1.97 -20.09
C GLU A 10 4.69 -0.59 -19.81
N TYR A 11 3.94 0.46 -20.16
CA TYR A 11 4.33 1.84 -19.86
C TYR A 11 4.53 2.04 -18.34
N PHE A 12 3.56 1.67 -17.51
CA PHE A 12 3.68 1.81 -16.05
C PHE A 12 4.83 0.96 -15.50
N GLN A 13 5.02 -0.25 -16.01
CA GLN A 13 6.12 -1.11 -15.58
C GLN A 13 7.51 -0.54 -15.91
N SER A 14 7.60 0.36 -16.88
CA SER A 14 8.83 1.06 -17.27
C SER A 14 9.10 2.34 -16.50
N LEU A 15 8.15 2.82 -15.69
CA LEU A 15 8.31 4.05 -14.92
C LEU A 15 9.41 3.89 -13.86
N PRO A 16 10.31 4.88 -13.70
CA PRO A 16 11.35 4.86 -12.66
C PRO A 16 10.77 4.60 -11.26
N GLU A 17 9.63 5.19 -10.95
CA GLU A 17 8.91 5.04 -9.69
C GLU A 17 8.51 3.58 -9.46
N VAL A 18 7.96 2.92 -10.49
CA VAL A 18 7.52 1.53 -10.41
C VAL A 18 8.70 0.56 -10.33
N ILE A 19 9.81 0.87 -11.00
CA ILE A 19 11.05 0.09 -10.87
C ILE A 19 11.58 0.21 -9.44
N ARG A 20 11.65 1.43 -8.89
CA ARG A 20 12.12 1.67 -7.53
C ARG A 20 11.22 1.04 -6.47
N ILE A 21 9.91 1.09 -6.64
CA ILE A 21 8.93 0.37 -5.79
C ILE A 21 9.30 -1.11 -5.71
N LYS A 22 9.54 -1.78 -6.85
CA LYS A 22 9.90 -3.21 -6.86
C LYS A 22 11.22 -3.51 -6.17
N GLU A 23 12.20 -2.61 -6.30
CA GLU A 23 13.46 -2.73 -5.56
C GLU A 23 13.21 -2.65 -4.06
N LEU A 24 12.47 -1.63 -3.61
CA LEU A 24 12.11 -1.43 -2.20
C LEU A 24 11.30 -2.61 -1.65
N GLU A 25 10.32 -3.13 -2.40
CA GLU A 25 9.56 -4.34 -2.06
C GLU A 25 10.52 -5.51 -1.82
N HIS A 26 11.48 -5.73 -2.72
CA HIS A 26 12.46 -6.80 -2.55
C HIS A 26 13.30 -6.64 -1.28
N TYR A 27 13.75 -5.42 -0.97
CA TYR A 27 14.48 -5.16 0.28
C TYR A 27 13.61 -5.39 1.52
N ILE A 28 12.37 -4.94 1.51
CA ILE A 28 11.39 -5.13 2.60
C ILE A 28 11.09 -6.62 2.81
N ASP A 29 10.92 -7.37 1.72
CA ASP A 29 10.56 -8.78 1.75
C ASP A 29 11.72 -9.68 2.20
N THR A 30 12.96 -9.30 1.89
CA THR A 30 14.16 -10.09 2.23
C THR A 30 14.76 -9.75 3.59
N ASN A 31 14.38 -8.62 4.19
CA ASN A 31 14.89 -8.22 5.49
C ASN A 31 14.14 -8.94 6.63
N ALA A 32 14.86 -9.82 7.32
CA ALA A 32 14.29 -10.64 8.40
C ALA A 32 13.72 -9.82 9.57
N ASP A 33 14.34 -8.69 9.91
CA ASP A 33 13.89 -7.84 11.01
C ASP A 33 12.58 -7.14 10.67
N ILE A 34 12.46 -6.59 9.46
CA ILE A 34 11.21 -5.99 8.97
C ILE A 34 10.10 -7.04 8.94
N GLN A 35 10.39 -8.22 8.40
CA GLN A 35 9.41 -9.32 8.33
C GLN A 35 8.97 -9.75 9.72
N LYS A 36 9.88 -9.82 10.68
CA LYS A 36 9.57 -10.10 12.08
C LYS A 36 8.63 -9.04 12.67
N THR A 37 9.00 -7.76 12.59
CA THR A 37 8.17 -6.65 13.10
C THR A 37 6.81 -6.58 12.41
N PHE A 38 6.74 -6.86 11.10
CA PHE A 38 5.49 -6.91 10.35
C PHE A 38 4.58 -8.06 10.78
N ASN A 39 5.15 -9.23 11.10
CA ASN A 39 4.39 -10.35 11.63
C ASN A 39 3.88 -10.05 13.05
N GLU A 40 4.69 -9.43 13.90
CA GLU A 40 4.26 -8.96 15.22
C GLU A 40 3.10 -7.97 15.10
N LEU A 41 3.15 -7.05 14.14
CA LEU A 41 2.06 -6.11 13.86
C LEU A 41 0.76 -6.84 13.48
N LYS A 42 0.83 -7.85 12.61
CA LYS A 42 -0.32 -8.67 12.20
C LYS A 42 -0.92 -9.45 13.37
N ASP A 43 -0.07 -10.01 14.23
CA ASP A 43 -0.52 -10.74 15.41
C ASP A 43 -1.24 -9.81 16.39
N LYS A 44 -0.71 -8.59 16.61
CA LYS A 44 -1.39 -7.57 17.42
C LYS A 44 -2.71 -7.12 16.80
N GLN A 45 -2.78 -6.97 15.48
CA GLN A 45 -4.04 -6.67 14.79
C GLN A 45 -5.08 -7.78 15.02
N LYS A 46 -4.67 -9.05 14.96
CA LYS A 46 -5.56 -10.19 15.23
C LYS A 46 -6.04 -10.20 16.69
N GLN A 47 -5.15 -9.98 17.65
CA GLN A 47 -5.48 -9.88 19.07
C GLN A 47 -6.48 -8.73 19.33
N MET A 48 -6.23 -7.57 18.73
CA MET A 48 -7.12 -6.40 18.78
C MET A 48 -8.51 -6.72 18.21
N MET A 49 -8.59 -7.35 17.04
CA MET A 49 -9.88 -7.70 16.43
C MET A 49 -10.67 -8.71 17.26
N ASN A 50 -10.00 -9.71 17.83
CA ASN A 50 -10.64 -10.66 18.75
C ASN A 50 -11.16 -9.97 20.00
N ALA A 51 -10.36 -9.11 20.65
CA ALA A 51 -10.79 -8.39 21.84
C ALA A 51 -12.01 -7.49 21.54
N LYS A 52 -12.04 -6.86 20.36
CA LYS A 52 -13.20 -6.10 19.89
C LYS A 52 -14.43 -6.97 19.70
N GLU A 53 -14.30 -8.13 19.06
CA GLU A 53 -15.40 -9.07 18.80
C GLU A 53 -16.05 -9.57 20.10
N PHE A 54 -15.23 -9.87 21.11
CA PHE A 54 -15.69 -10.34 22.42
C PHE A 54 -15.99 -9.20 23.42
N ASN A 55 -16.05 -7.95 22.97
CA ASN A 55 -16.33 -6.76 23.80
C ASN A 55 -15.37 -6.57 24.99
N GLN A 56 -14.13 -7.04 24.88
CA GLN A 56 -13.06 -6.87 25.87
C GLN A 56 -12.37 -5.51 25.68
N LEU A 57 -13.05 -4.42 26.02
CA LEU A 57 -12.63 -3.06 25.69
C LEU A 57 -11.25 -2.67 26.26
N ASN A 58 -10.93 -3.09 27.48
CA ASN A 58 -9.62 -2.78 28.08
C ASN A 58 -8.49 -3.44 27.29
N GLN A 59 -8.59 -4.74 27.01
CA GLN A 59 -7.63 -5.48 26.21
C GLN A 59 -7.54 -4.94 24.77
N TYR A 60 -8.68 -4.54 24.19
CA TYR A 60 -8.68 -3.87 22.88
C TYR A 60 -7.82 -2.61 22.88
N HIS A 61 -7.95 -1.76 23.90
CA HIS A 61 -7.15 -0.53 23.99
C HIS A 61 -5.66 -0.81 24.23
N GLU A 62 -5.32 -1.82 25.03
CA GLU A 62 -3.94 -2.27 25.21
C GLU A 62 -3.33 -2.73 23.87
N TYR A 63 -3.99 -3.66 23.17
CA TYR A 63 -3.53 -4.15 21.87
C TYR A 63 -3.48 -3.05 20.80
N LEU A 64 -4.40 -2.09 20.83
CA LEU A 64 -4.39 -0.93 19.92
C LEU A 64 -3.14 -0.07 20.15
N ASN A 65 -2.74 0.15 21.40
CA ASN A 65 -1.56 0.95 21.71
C ASN A 65 -0.28 0.23 21.27
N GLU A 66 -0.18 -1.07 21.53
CA GLU A 66 0.95 -1.90 21.06
C GLU A 66 1.02 -1.95 19.53
N TYR A 67 -0.12 -2.16 18.85
CA TYR A 67 -0.21 -2.11 17.39
C TYR A 67 0.28 -0.76 16.85
N LYS A 68 -0.13 0.35 17.46
CA LYS A 68 0.30 1.69 17.04
C LYS A 68 1.80 1.91 17.23
N ALA A 69 2.38 1.41 18.32
CA ALA A 69 3.81 1.51 18.58
C ALA A 69 4.63 0.76 17.51
N ILE A 70 4.30 -0.52 17.27
CA ILE A 70 4.97 -1.34 16.25
C ILE A 70 4.80 -0.73 14.86
N LYS A 71 3.61 -0.19 14.55
CA LYS A 71 3.37 0.49 13.27
C LYS A 71 4.24 1.74 13.12
N ALA A 72 4.39 2.53 14.18
CA ALA A 72 5.23 3.72 14.15
C ALA A 72 6.70 3.34 13.92
N GLU A 73 7.20 2.29 14.56
CA GLU A 73 8.57 1.79 14.33
C GLU A 73 8.81 1.38 12.87
N LEU A 74 7.83 0.70 12.23
CA LEU A 74 7.93 0.37 10.81
C LEU A 74 7.91 1.60 9.90
N LEU A 75 7.12 2.61 10.25
CA LEU A 75 7.00 3.84 9.45
C LEU A 75 8.19 4.80 9.62
N ASP A 76 8.94 4.67 10.72
CA ASP A 76 10.15 5.46 10.98
C ASP A 76 11.35 5.00 10.12
N LEU A 77 11.22 3.87 9.44
CA LEU A 77 12.24 3.33 8.54
C LEU A 77 12.28 4.17 7.24
N PRO A 78 13.41 4.80 6.87
CA PRO A 78 13.48 5.73 5.74
C PRO A 78 13.05 5.14 4.39
N PHE A 79 13.31 3.85 4.17
CA PHE A 79 12.92 3.15 2.94
C PHE A 79 11.43 2.79 2.90
N VAL A 80 10.75 2.70 4.05
CA VAL A 80 9.29 2.51 4.12
C VAL A 80 8.59 3.82 3.79
N GLU A 81 9.11 4.95 4.28
CA GLU A 81 8.63 6.28 3.89
C GLU A 81 8.74 6.49 2.38
N GLU A 82 9.93 6.29 1.80
CA GLU A 82 10.16 6.38 0.35
C GLU A 82 9.20 5.46 -0.43
N TYR A 83 9.03 4.21 0.02
CA TYR A 83 8.12 3.26 -0.61
C TYR A 83 6.67 3.75 -0.62
N LEU A 84 6.17 4.25 0.51
CA LEU A 84 4.80 4.75 0.63
C LEU A 84 4.56 6.00 -0.22
N GLU A 85 5.53 6.92 -0.27
CA GLU A 85 5.46 8.10 -1.13
C GLU A 85 5.37 7.71 -2.62
N LEU A 86 6.23 6.78 -3.06
CA LEU A 86 6.20 6.29 -4.45
C LEU A 86 4.88 5.59 -4.79
N LEU A 87 4.32 4.80 -3.87
CA LEU A 87 3.00 4.20 -4.05
C LEU A 87 1.91 5.26 -4.24
N GLU A 88 1.95 6.35 -3.47
CA GLU A 88 1.01 7.46 -3.62
C GLU A 88 1.16 8.15 -4.98
N VAL A 89 2.40 8.42 -5.41
CA VAL A 89 2.70 9.01 -6.72
C VAL A 89 2.13 8.16 -7.85
N VAL A 90 2.45 6.86 -7.87
CA VAL A 90 1.98 5.95 -8.93
C VAL A 90 0.46 5.79 -8.90
N ASN A 91 -0.15 5.75 -7.71
CA ASN A 91 -1.60 5.70 -7.58
C ASN A 91 -2.28 6.96 -8.16
N ASN A 92 -1.74 8.15 -7.90
CA ASN A 92 -2.25 9.39 -8.46
C ASN A 92 -2.18 9.39 -9.99
N MET A 93 -1.08 8.89 -10.56
CA MET A 93 -0.95 8.72 -12.02
C MET A 93 -2.01 7.78 -12.60
N LEU A 94 -2.31 6.67 -11.93
CA LEU A 94 -3.36 5.72 -12.36
C LEU A 94 -4.76 6.35 -12.30
N VAL A 95 -5.04 7.11 -11.24
CA VAL A 95 -6.30 7.85 -11.10
C VAL A 95 -6.47 8.87 -12.22
N ASP A 96 -5.42 9.64 -12.54
CA ASP A 96 -5.48 10.66 -13.59
C ASP A 96 -5.63 10.05 -14.99
N LEU A 97 -4.95 8.92 -15.25
CA LEU A 97 -5.17 8.16 -16.48
C LEU A 97 -6.63 7.71 -16.61
N THR A 98 -7.19 7.18 -15.53
CA THR A 98 -8.58 6.69 -15.49
C THR A 98 -9.55 7.83 -15.83
N LYS A 99 -9.41 8.99 -15.16
CA LYS A 99 -10.18 10.19 -15.47
C LYS A 99 -10.02 10.65 -16.91
N SER A 100 -8.81 10.57 -17.47
CA SER A 100 -8.54 10.94 -18.86
C SER A 100 -9.29 10.02 -19.85
N ILE A 101 -9.32 8.72 -19.59
CA ILE A 101 -10.07 7.74 -20.37
C ILE A 101 -11.58 8.00 -20.27
N GLU A 102 -12.10 8.15 -19.05
CA GLU A 102 -13.51 8.44 -18.80
C GLU A 102 -13.97 9.72 -19.51
N ASN A 103 -13.19 10.80 -19.40
CA ASN A 103 -13.50 12.07 -20.07
C ASN A 103 -13.53 11.94 -21.60
N LYS A 104 -12.65 11.13 -22.19
CA LYS A 104 -12.66 10.87 -23.63
C LYS A 104 -13.90 10.08 -24.05
N ILE A 105 -14.26 9.05 -23.28
CA ILE A 105 -15.48 8.25 -23.53
C ILE A 105 -16.73 9.14 -23.45
N ASN A 106 -16.85 9.93 -22.38
CA ASN A 106 -17.99 10.83 -22.17
C ASN A 106 -18.13 11.86 -23.29
N LYS A 107 -17.02 12.40 -23.83
CA LYS A 107 -17.05 13.29 -25.00
C LYS A 107 -17.52 12.61 -26.29
N LEU A 108 -17.31 11.30 -26.43
CA LEU A 108 -17.77 10.54 -27.59
C LEU A 108 -19.26 10.18 -27.47
N ILE A 109 -19.74 9.90 -26.25
CA ILE A 109 -21.13 9.50 -25.99
C ILE A 109 -22.07 10.72 -25.95
N ASN A 110 -21.68 11.81 -25.29
CA ASN A 110 -22.49 13.02 -25.15
C ASN A 110 -22.38 13.97 -26.36
N LYS A 111 -22.10 13.40 -27.54
CA LYS A 111 -22.07 14.10 -28.81
C LYS A 111 -23.43 14.06 -29.49
#